data_AF-R9GY50-F1
#
_entry.id   AF-R9GY50-F1
#
_cell.length_a   1.000
_cell.length_b   1.000
_cell.length_c   1.000
_cell.angle_alpha   90.00
_cell.angle_beta   90.00
_cell.angle_gamma   90.00
#
_symmetry.space_group_name_H-M   'P 1'
#
loop_
_entity.id
_entity.type
_entity.pdbx_description
1 polymer ?
#
loop_
_entity_poly.entity_id
_entity_poly.type
_entity_poly.pdbx_seq_one_letter_code
_entity_poly.pdbx_strand_id
1 'polypeptide(L)' 'MVIPPVFDSVIQQSIAQILSPVYESLFSNTSYGFRPKLSVHDALKLSRVN' A
#
# COMPACT_ATOMS: atom_id res chain seq x y z
N MET A 1 15.79 -6.35 -14.64
CA MET A 1 14.59 -5.49 -14.49
C MET A 1 13.63 -5.87 -15.61
N VAL A 2 12.51 -6.49 -15.27
CA VAL A 2 11.43 -6.78 -16.22
C VAL A 2 10.43 -5.64 -16.07
N ILE A 3 10.30 -4.81 -17.11
CA ILE A 3 9.22 -3.83 -17.17
C ILE A 3 8.02 -4.56 -17.77
N PRO A 4 6.88 -4.63 -17.06
CA PRO A 4 5.67 -5.18 -17.66
C PRO A 4 5.26 -4.33 -18.87
N PRO A 5 4.71 -4.95 -19.93
CA PRO A 5 4.06 -4.21 -21.01
C PRO A 5 3.10 -3.16 -20.44
N VAL A 6 3.00 -2.00 -21.11
CA VAL A 6 2.16 -0.87 -20.65
C VAL A 6 0.73 -1.33 -20.39
N PHE A 7 0.18 -2.15 -21.28
CA PHE A 7 -1.17 -2.69 -21.15
C PHE A 7 -1.35 -3.50 -19.86
N ASP A 8 -0.39 -4.36 -19.51
CA ASP A 8 -0.43 -5.16 -18.30
C ASP A 8 -0.38 -4.27 -17.05
N SER A 9 0.45 -3.22 -17.06
CA SER A 9 0.52 -2.26 -15.96
C SER A 9 -0.77 -1.46 -15.77
N VAL A 10 -1.49 -1.15 -16.85
CA VAL A 10 -2.80 -0.48 -16.80
C VAL A 10 -3.83 -1.40 -16.16
N ILE A 11 -3.89 -2.67 -16.59
CA ILE A 11 -4.81 -3.66 -16.00
C ILE A 11 -4.52 -3.84 -14.50
N GLN A 12 -3.25 -4.01 -14.13
CA GLN A 12 -2.85 -4.14 -12.73
C GLN A 12 -3.26 -2.91 -11.91
N GLN A 13 -3.08 -1.71 -12.46
CA GLN A 13 -3.46 -0.48 -11.78
C GLN A 13 -4.98 -0.36 -11.62
N SER A 14 -5.77 -0.75 -12.62
CA SER A 14 -7.24 -0.76 -12.53
C SER A 14 -7.75 -1.71 -11.45
N ILE A 15 -7.15 -2.90 -11.34
CA ILE A 15 -7.47 -3.85 -10.27
C ILE A 15 -7.08 -3.25 -8.91
N ALA A 16 -5.89 -2.66 -8.79
CA ALA A 16 -5.42 -2.03 -7.57
C ALA A 16 -6.36 -0.91 -7.11
N GLN A 17 -6.85 -0.05 -8.02
CA GLN A 17 -7.78 1.03 -7.69
C GLN A 17 -9.07 0.53 -7.00
N ILE A 18 -9.57 -0.65 -7.38
CA ILE A 18 -10.77 -1.25 -6.79
C ILE A 18 -10.43 -1.98 -5.48
N LEU A 19 -9.35 -2.75 -5.45
CA LEU A 19 -9.01 -3.57 -4.29
C LEU A 19 -8.41 -2.76 -3.13
N SER A 20 -7.63 -1.71 -3.41
CA SER A 20 -7.00 -0.88 -2.38
C SER A 20 -7.99 -0.39 -1.30
N PRO A 21 -9.14 0.25 -1.62
CA PRO A 21 -10.08 0.69 -0.59
C PRO A 21 -10.76 -0.47 0.15
N VAL A 22 -10.92 -1.64 -0.47
CA VAL A 22 -11.51 -2.83 0.16
C VAL A 22 -10.59 -3.40 1.24
N TYR A 23 -9.31 -3.50 0.94
CA TYR A 23 -8.32 -4.04 1.89
C TYR A 23 -7.82 -3.02 2.90
N GLU A 24 -7.98 -1.72 2.65
CA GLU A 24 -7.52 -0.66 3.55
C GLU A 24 -8.10 -0.80 4.96
N SER A 25 -9.37 -1.21 5.08
CA SER A 25 -10.05 -1.43 6.37
C SER A 25 -9.68 -2.75 7.05
N LEU A 26 -9.04 -3.68 6.33
CA LEU A 26 -8.65 -5.00 6.82
C LEU A 26 -7.20 -5.03 7.34
N PHE A 27 -6.39 -4.05 6.97
CA PHE A 27 -5.02 -3.96 7.46
C PHE A 27 -4.97 -3.70 8.97
N SER A 28 -3.98 -4.31 9.65
CA SER A 28 -3.71 -3.99 11.05
C SER A 28 -3.29 -2.52 11.22
N ASN A 29 -3.56 -1.96 12.39
CA ASN A 29 -3.15 -0.59 12.75
C ASN A 29 -1.62 -0.41 12.79
N THR A 30 -0.86 -1.51 12.82
CA THR A 30 0.61 -1.55 12.81
C THR A 30 1.19 -1.79 11.41
N SER A 31 0.36 -1.90 10.37
CA SER A 31 0.78 -2.03 8.98
C SER A 31 0.88 -0.67 8.32
N TYR A 32 2.07 -0.30 7.84
CA TYR A 32 2.35 1.03 7.26
C TYR A 32 2.84 0.98 5.81
N GLY A 33 3.29 -0.19 5.33
CA GLY A 33 3.86 -0.33 4.00
C GLY A 33 2.80 -0.27 2.89
N PHE A 34 3.11 0.46 1.81
CA PHE A 34 2.28 0.55 0.60
C PHE A 34 0.83 1.04 0.83
N ARG A 35 0.57 1.72 1.95
CA ARG A 35 -0.74 2.27 2.29
C ARG A 35 -0.82 3.77 2.00
N PRO A 36 -1.97 4.27 1.52
CA PRO A 36 -2.15 5.69 1.27
C PRO A 36 -2.02 6.49 2.58
N LYS A 37 -1.32 7.63 2.52
CA LYS A 37 -1.15 8.58 3.64
C LYS A 37 -0.38 8.04 4.85
N LEU A 38 0.26 6.87 4.75
CA LEU A 38 1.15 6.33 5.77
C LEU A 38 2.58 6.28 5.25
N SER A 39 3.53 6.56 6.14
CA SER A 39 4.95 6.57 5.82
C SER A 39 5.77 5.77 6.83
N VAL A 40 7.03 5.51 6.48
CA VAL A 40 7.99 4.85 7.38
C VAL A 40 8.16 5.63 8.69
N HIS A 41 8.06 6.96 8.65
CA HIS A 41 8.17 7.78 9.85
C HIS A 41 7.03 7.52 10.83
N ASP A 42 5.85 7.16 10.35
CA ASP A 42 4.69 6.85 11.20
C ASP A 42 4.91 5.50 11.92
N ALA A 43 5.51 4.53 11.23
CA ALA A 43 5.95 3.28 11.85
C ALA A 43 7.00 3.51 12.95
N LEU A 44 8.00 4.38 12.69
CA LEU A 44 9.05 4.71 13.66
C LEU A 44 8.54 5.47 14.87
N LYS A 45 7.52 6.34 14.70
CA LYS A 45 6.86 7.02 15.83
C LYS A 45 6.20 5.99 16.73
N LEU A 46 5.45 5.03 16.17
CA LEU A 46 4.82 3.98 16.97
C LEU A 46 5.87 3.13 17.71
N SER A 47 6.95 2.71 17.04
CA SER A 47 7.97 1.84 17.64
C SER A 47 8.77 2.51 18.76
N ARG A 48 8.88 3.85 18.75
CA ARG A 48 9.58 4.64 19.77
C ARG A 48 8.73 4.92 21.01
N VAL A 49 7.43 4.71 20.92
CA VAL A 49 6.46 4.95 22.01
C VAL A 49 6.25 3.69 22.87
N ASN A 50 6.90 2.56 22.52
CA ASN A 50 7.06 1.37 23.35
C ASN A 50 8.48 1.32 23.95
#